data_AF-A0A1H5JZY1-F1
#
_entry.id   AF-A0A1H5JZY1-F1
#
_cell.length_a   1.000
_cell.length_b   1.000
_cell.length_c   1.000
_cell.angle_alpha   90.00
_cell.angle_beta   90.00
_cell.angle_gamma   90.00
#
_symmetry.space_group_name_H-M   'P 1'
#
loop_
_entity.id
_entity.type
_entity.pdbx_description
1 polymer ?
#
loop_
_entity_poly.entity_id
_entity_poly.type
_entity_poly.pdbx_seq_one_letter_code
_entity_poly.pdbx_strand_id
1 'polypeptide(L)'
;MRSFVVTLVSQFDAYIATLVRALYHVRPDILSLHTKTISYSELLELGDASTVEQRLIEGEIESLLRSSHSDQFKWLETKFDIRLREADAKWAAFIELTERRNLFVHANARVSSQYLRVCKNNKVPLAADCRLGSKLTALKEYFEASYSILVEIGVKLGIVLWRKAAPQEQPQADAHLIDLTLKLIESEKYSLAKMILESFLFSIPAGNRNESISGTMVINLAQCSKWLGQEQDCHDLLKRFDWSATSPVYNLAIAVLNDDFTTSQKLMRIAPDAENIDKRDIESWPLFREFRKSREYEALKAEIMQDTSQSFKETGLPA
;
A
#
# COMPACT_ATOMS: atom_id res chain seq x y z
N MET A 1 -12.68 -3.56 -20.91
CA MET A 1 -12.51 -3.96 -19.48
C MET A 1 -11.83 -5.30 -19.29
N ARG A 2 -12.15 -6.36 -20.07
CA ARG A 2 -11.36 -7.61 -20.03
C ARG A 2 -9.85 -7.38 -20.24
N SER A 3 -9.50 -6.60 -21.26
CA SER A 3 -8.11 -6.19 -21.53
C SER A 3 -7.47 -5.48 -20.34
N PHE A 4 -8.18 -4.58 -19.66
CA PHE A 4 -7.66 -3.90 -18.47
C PHE A 4 -7.37 -4.86 -17.31
N VAL A 5 -8.22 -5.86 -17.06
CA VAL A 5 -7.94 -6.90 -16.06
C VAL A 5 -6.69 -7.70 -16.43
N VAL A 6 -6.55 -8.07 -17.71
CA VAL A 6 -5.36 -8.77 -18.20
C VAL A 6 -4.11 -7.92 -17.95
N THR A 7 -4.12 -6.65 -18.38
CA THR A 7 -3.01 -5.72 -18.17
C THR A 7 -2.69 -5.54 -16.69
N LEU A 8 -3.70 -5.40 -15.83
CA LEU A 8 -3.53 -5.21 -14.41
C LEU A 8 -2.80 -6.38 -13.74
N VAL A 9 -3.20 -7.63 -14.04
CA VAL A 9 -2.50 -8.82 -13.54
C VAL A 9 -1.10 -8.94 -14.16
N SER A 10 -0.91 -8.57 -15.44
CA SER A 10 0.42 -8.55 -16.05
C SER A 10 1.36 -7.51 -15.40
N GLN A 11 0.84 -6.36 -14.96
CA GLN A 11 1.62 -5.40 -14.16
C GLN A 11 2.00 -6.00 -12.81
N PHE A 12 1.11 -6.78 -12.19
CA PHE A 12 1.45 -7.52 -10.97
C PHE A 12 2.54 -8.57 -11.23
N ASP A 13 2.48 -9.32 -12.33
CA ASP A 13 3.52 -10.28 -12.72
C ASP A 13 4.90 -9.59 -12.88
N ALA A 14 4.92 -8.44 -13.54
CA ALA A 14 6.14 -7.62 -13.70
C ALA A 14 6.64 -7.04 -12.36
N TYR A 15 5.72 -6.66 -11.48
CA TYR A 15 6.03 -6.24 -10.11
C TYR A 15 6.67 -7.36 -9.30
N ILE A 16 6.13 -8.59 -9.33
CA ILE A 16 6.73 -9.76 -8.68
C ILE A 16 8.15 -9.99 -9.17
N ALA A 17 8.37 -9.94 -10.49
CA ALA A 17 9.69 -10.10 -11.09
C ALA A 17 10.70 -9.07 -10.54
N THR A 18 10.28 -7.81 -10.50
CA THR A 18 11.11 -6.68 -10.04
C THR A 18 11.38 -6.77 -8.54
N LEU A 19 10.36 -7.09 -7.74
CA LEU A 19 10.45 -7.26 -6.31
C LEU A 19 11.42 -8.39 -5.96
N VAL A 20 11.26 -9.56 -6.59
CA VAL A 20 12.12 -10.72 -6.38
C VAL A 20 13.58 -10.41 -6.72
N ARG A 21 13.82 -9.73 -7.85
CA ARG A 21 15.16 -9.25 -8.23
C ARG A 21 15.77 -8.33 -7.18
N ALA A 22 15.00 -7.33 -6.72
CA ALA A 22 15.46 -6.40 -5.69
C ALA A 22 15.78 -7.13 -4.37
N LEU A 23 14.94 -8.08 -3.96
CA LEU A 23 15.16 -8.85 -2.76
C LEU A 23 16.42 -9.72 -2.83
N TYR A 24 16.78 -10.24 -4.02
CA TYR A 24 18.04 -10.97 -4.19
C TYR A 24 19.26 -10.07 -4.12
N HIS A 25 19.19 -8.84 -4.62
CA HIS A 25 20.28 -7.89 -4.45
C HIS A 25 20.49 -7.50 -2.98
N VAL A 26 19.40 -7.40 -2.22
CA VAL A 26 19.45 -7.12 -0.78
C VAL A 26 19.92 -8.34 0.03
N ARG A 27 19.48 -9.54 -0.35
CA ARG A 27 19.83 -10.80 0.33
C ARG A 27 20.11 -11.94 -0.67
N PRO A 28 21.34 -12.04 -1.21
CA PRO A 28 21.70 -13.05 -2.21
C PRO A 28 21.59 -14.50 -1.71
N ASP A 29 21.79 -14.74 -0.42
CA ASP A 29 21.79 -16.08 0.20
C ASP A 29 20.43 -16.79 0.14
N ILE A 30 19.32 -16.06 0.00
CA ILE A 30 17.94 -16.61 -0.04
C ILE A 30 17.75 -17.61 -1.19
N LEU A 31 18.39 -17.35 -2.32
CA LEU A 31 18.25 -18.21 -3.48
C LEU A 31 18.90 -19.57 -3.30
N SER A 32 19.81 -19.70 -2.33
CA SER A 32 20.69 -20.86 -2.23
C SER A 32 21.38 -21.12 -3.59
N LEU A 33 21.84 -20.06 -4.27
CA LEU A 33 22.46 -20.14 -5.60
C LEU A 33 23.61 -21.15 -5.66
N HIS A 34 24.29 -21.37 -4.53
CA HIS A 34 25.33 -22.40 -4.38
C HIS A 34 24.85 -23.83 -4.71
N THR A 35 23.54 -24.09 -4.72
CA THR A 35 22.95 -25.38 -5.10
C THR A 35 22.71 -25.52 -6.61
N LYS A 36 22.86 -24.43 -7.37
CA LYS A 36 22.59 -24.41 -8.81
C LYS A 36 23.83 -24.81 -9.59
N THR A 37 23.62 -25.54 -10.68
CA THR A 37 24.66 -25.98 -11.59
C THR A 37 24.55 -25.23 -12.92
N ILE A 38 25.71 -24.93 -13.51
CA ILE A 38 25.81 -24.32 -14.85
C ILE A 38 26.74 -25.22 -15.67
N SER A 39 26.39 -25.43 -16.94
CA SER A 39 27.22 -26.19 -17.86
C SER A 39 28.47 -25.40 -18.26
N TYR A 40 29.54 -26.11 -18.62
CA TYR A 40 30.77 -25.45 -19.09
C TYR A 40 30.53 -24.60 -20.36
N SER A 41 29.63 -25.03 -21.24
CA SER A 41 29.21 -24.25 -22.42
C SER A 41 28.56 -22.92 -22.04
N GLU A 42 27.65 -22.92 -21.08
CA GLU A 42 27.00 -21.69 -20.61
C GLU A 42 28.01 -20.77 -19.91
N LEU A 43 28.98 -21.33 -19.17
CA LEU A 43 30.04 -20.55 -18.54
C LEU A 43 30.89 -19.81 -19.58
N LEU A 44 31.24 -20.47 -20.69
CA LEU A 44 32.02 -19.88 -21.77
C LEU A 44 31.26 -18.77 -22.50
N GLU A 45 29.94 -18.87 -22.62
CA GLU A 45 29.09 -17.83 -23.23
C GLU A 45 28.95 -16.57 -22.35
N LEU A 46 28.96 -16.75 -21.03
CA LEU A 46 28.69 -15.67 -20.07
C LEU A 46 29.92 -14.80 -19.76
N GLY A 47 31.13 -15.32 -20.01
CA GLY A 47 32.41 -14.61 -19.90
C GLY A 47 32.84 -14.29 -18.46
N ASP A 48 32.06 -13.45 -17.77
CA ASP A 48 32.32 -12.95 -16.41
C ASP A 48 31.40 -13.59 -15.34
N ALA A 49 31.88 -13.65 -14.11
CA ALA A 49 31.15 -14.22 -12.98
C ALA A 49 29.93 -13.38 -12.56
N SER A 50 29.94 -12.06 -12.76
CA SER A 50 28.80 -11.20 -12.46
C SER A 50 27.60 -11.48 -13.39
N THR A 51 27.88 -11.79 -14.66
CA THR A 51 26.88 -12.22 -15.65
C THR A 51 26.28 -13.57 -15.31
N VAL A 52 27.05 -14.44 -14.67
CA VAL A 52 26.58 -15.75 -14.19
C VAL A 52 25.53 -15.61 -13.09
N GLU A 53 25.77 -14.77 -12.09
CA GLU A 53 24.81 -14.54 -11.00
C GLU A 53 23.49 -13.96 -11.51
N GLN A 54 23.58 -12.94 -12.37
CA GLN A 54 22.39 -12.34 -13.01
C GLN A 54 21.62 -13.37 -13.82
N ARG A 55 22.30 -14.23 -14.58
CA ARG A 55 21.64 -15.26 -15.39
C ARG A 55 20.87 -16.27 -14.53
N LEU A 56 21.45 -16.69 -13.40
CA LEU A 56 20.80 -17.59 -12.45
C LEU A 56 19.57 -16.94 -11.81
N ILE A 57 19.70 -15.67 -11.39
CA ILE A 57 18.58 -14.89 -10.85
C ILE A 57 17.43 -14.82 -11.86
N GLU A 58 17.71 -14.50 -13.13
CA GLU A 58 16.67 -14.40 -14.14
C GLU A 58 16.03 -15.75 -14.47
N GLY A 59 16.82 -16.83 -14.48
CA GLY A 59 16.28 -18.17 -14.65
C GLY A 59 15.29 -18.56 -13.54
N GLU A 60 15.61 -18.23 -12.29
CA GLU A 60 14.71 -18.45 -11.16
C GLU A 60 13.44 -17.58 -11.24
N ILE A 61 13.58 -16.30 -11.60
CA ILE A 61 12.43 -15.39 -11.78
C ILE A 61 11.52 -15.90 -12.89
N GLU A 62 12.06 -16.28 -14.04
CA GLU A 62 11.27 -16.80 -15.16
C GLU A 62 10.54 -18.09 -14.77
N SER A 63 11.23 -19.01 -14.07
CA SER A 63 10.61 -20.23 -13.55
C SER A 63 9.48 -19.93 -12.57
N LEU A 64 9.68 -18.94 -11.68
CA LEU A 64 8.68 -18.51 -10.71
C LEU A 64 7.43 -17.93 -11.39
N LEU A 65 7.62 -17.04 -12.37
CA LEU A 65 6.51 -16.38 -13.07
C LEU A 65 5.66 -17.33 -13.93
N ARG A 66 6.21 -18.49 -14.35
CA ARG A 66 5.45 -19.54 -15.05
C ARG A 66 4.54 -20.34 -14.12
N SER A 67 4.78 -20.30 -12.81
CA SER A 67 3.94 -20.98 -11.82
C SER A 67 2.65 -20.20 -11.52
N SER A 68 1.69 -20.85 -10.86
CA SER A 68 0.46 -20.18 -10.45
C SER A 68 0.76 -19.10 -9.40
N HIS A 69 -0.05 -18.03 -9.30
CA HIS A 69 0.12 -17.00 -8.26
C HIS A 69 0.12 -17.59 -6.84
N SER A 70 -0.66 -18.65 -6.59
CA SER A 70 -0.62 -19.34 -5.29
C SER A 70 0.73 -20.02 -5.03
N ASP A 71 1.33 -20.62 -6.05
CA ASP A 71 2.66 -21.24 -5.97
C ASP A 71 3.76 -20.19 -5.83
N GLN A 72 3.62 -19.04 -6.49
CA GLN A 72 4.54 -17.91 -6.32
C GLN A 72 4.59 -17.46 -4.86
N PHE A 73 3.43 -17.30 -4.21
CA PHE A 73 3.36 -16.97 -2.79
C PHE A 73 3.95 -18.08 -1.91
N LYS A 74 3.65 -19.35 -2.20
CA LYS A 74 4.22 -20.49 -1.47
C LYS A 74 5.74 -20.52 -1.56
N TRP A 75 6.28 -20.22 -2.73
CA TRP A 75 7.72 -20.13 -2.96
C TRP A 75 8.33 -19.01 -2.12
N LEU A 76 7.71 -17.81 -2.10
CA LEU A 76 8.15 -16.68 -1.27
C LEU A 76 8.10 -17.00 0.23
N GLU A 77 7.01 -17.62 0.70
CA GLU A 77 6.89 -18.06 2.10
C GLU A 77 8.02 -19.00 2.52
N THR A 78 8.35 -19.96 1.65
CA THR A 78 9.41 -20.94 1.91
C THR A 78 10.78 -20.26 1.94
N LYS A 79 11.04 -19.33 1.01
CA LYS A 79 12.33 -18.67 0.84
C LYS A 79 12.63 -17.66 1.94
N PHE A 80 11.61 -16.99 2.45
CA PHE A 80 11.75 -15.95 3.48
C PHE A 80 11.39 -16.44 4.88
N ASP A 81 10.92 -17.68 5.01
CA ASP A 81 10.41 -18.27 6.25
C ASP A 81 9.40 -17.32 6.94
N ILE A 82 8.33 -17.03 6.21
CA ILE A 82 7.23 -16.17 6.65
C ILE A 82 5.91 -16.68 6.09
N ARG A 83 4.81 -16.30 6.74
CA ARG A 83 3.46 -16.50 6.21
C ARG A 83 3.02 -15.26 5.43
N LEU A 84 2.59 -15.45 4.20
CA LEU A 84 2.08 -14.39 3.30
C LEU A 84 0.62 -14.62 2.91
N ARG A 85 0.15 -15.86 3.03
CA ARG A 85 -1.21 -16.27 2.68
C ARG A 85 -2.08 -16.43 3.92
N GLU A 86 -3.28 -15.87 3.84
CA GLU A 86 -4.34 -16.05 4.82
C GLU A 86 -5.54 -16.71 4.13
N ALA A 87 -6.22 -17.60 4.84
CA ALA A 87 -7.40 -18.29 4.28
C ALA A 87 -8.64 -17.41 4.46
N ASP A 88 -8.61 -16.20 3.90
CA ASP A 88 -9.64 -15.18 4.04
C ASP A 88 -10.30 -14.82 2.69
N ALA A 89 -11.27 -13.91 2.73
CA ALA A 89 -12.00 -13.48 1.54
C ALA A 89 -11.11 -12.72 0.54
N LYS A 90 -10.07 -12.02 1.01
CA LYS A 90 -9.16 -11.24 0.15
C LYS A 90 -8.27 -12.16 -0.67
N TRP A 91 -7.71 -13.19 -0.04
CA TRP A 91 -6.94 -14.22 -0.73
C TRP A 91 -7.79 -14.97 -1.74
N ALA A 92 -9.01 -15.36 -1.37
CA ALA A 92 -9.94 -16.00 -2.30
C ALA A 92 -10.23 -15.12 -3.52
N ALA A 93 -10.47 -13.82 -3.32
CA ALA A 93 -10.71 -12.87 -4.41
C ALA A 93 -9.48 -12.67 -5.30
N PHE A 94 -8.27 -12.65 -4.74
CA PHE A 94 -7.02 -12.61 -5.51
C PHE A 94 -6.81 -13.85 -6.37
N ILE A 95 -7.05 -15.05 -5.81
CA ILE A 95 -6.97 -16.30 -6.58
C ILE A 95 -7.99 -16.29 -7.72
N GLU A 96 -9.24 -15.89 -7.44
CA GLU A 96 -10.27 -15.79 -8.46
C GLU A 96 -9.86 -14.85 -9.60
N LEU A 97 -9.30 -13.69 -9.27
CA LEU A 97 -8.84 -12.70 -10.24
C LEU A 97 -7.74 -13.25 -11.16
N THR A 98 -6.75 -13.93 -10.59
CA THR A 98 -5.64 -14.51 -11.36
C THR A 98 -6.13 -15.62 -12.30
N GLU A 99 -7.06 -16.46 -11.84
CA GLU A 99 -7.71 -17.48 -12.67
C GLU A 99 -8.65 -16.88 -13.72
N ARG A 100 -9.41 -15.83 -13.37
CA ARG A 100 -10.29 -15.15 -14.34
C ARG A 100 -9.47 -14.49 -15.45
N ARG A 101 -8.30 -13.92 -15.13
CA ARG A 101 -7.36 -13.45 -16.16
C ARG A 101 -6.99 -14.58 -17.13
N ASN A 102 -6.68 -15.77 -16.63
CA ASN A 102 -6.34 -16.91 -17.49
C ASN A 102 -7.49 -17.25 -18.45
N LEU A 103 -8.74 -17.17 -17.96
CA LEU A 103 -9.91 -17.36 -18.84
C LEU A 103 -10.02 -16.28 -19.91
N PHE A 104 -9.75 -15.02 -19.57
CA PHE A 104 -9.79 -13.92 -20.53
C PHE A 104 -8.76 -14.06 -21.65
N VAL A 105 -7.56 -14.55 -21.34
CA VAL A 105 -6.49 -14.73 -22.32
C VAL A 105 -6.65 -16.02 -23.12
N HIS A 106 -6.93 -17.14 -22.45
CA HIS A 106 -6.78 -18.47 -23.05
C HIS A 106 -8.09 -19.22 -23.31
N ALA A 107 -9.20 -18.77 -22.72
CA ALA A 107 -10.49 -19.47 -22.82
C ALA A 107 -11.62 -18.58 -23.37
N ASN A 108 -11.30 -17.44 -23.99
CA ASN A 108 -12.29 -16.47 -24.50
C ASN A 108 -13.35 -16.11 -23.44
N ALA A 109 -12.89 -15.92 -22.20
CA ALA A 109 -13.70 -15.67 -21.00
C ALA A 109 -14.70 -16.78 -20.62
N ARG A 110 -14.53 -18.02 -21.11
CA ARG A 110 -15.40 -19.14 -20.76
C ARG A 110 -14.85 -19.90 -19.56
N VAL A 111 -15.70 -20.17 -18.58
CA VAL A 111 -15.37 -20.97 -17.39
C VAL A 111 -14.85 -22.35 -17.81
N SER A 112 -13.67 -22.70 -17.32
CA SER A 112 -13.03 -24.00 -17.53
C SER A 112 -13.14 -24.90 -16.29
N SER A 113 -12.88 -26.20 -16.44
CA SER A 113 -12.80 -27.13 -15.32
C SER A 113 -11.67 -26.77 -14.35
N GLN A 114 -10.55 -26.26 -14.88
CA GLN A 114 -9.43 -25.75 -14.09
C GLN A 114 -9.87 -24.59 -13.19
N TYR A 115 -10.53 -23.58 -13.75
CA TYR A 115 -11.01 -22.42 -12.99
C TYR A 115 -11.91 -22.85 -11.82
N LEU A 116 -12.90 -23.72 -12.08
CA LEU A 116 -13.82 -24.21 -11.06
C LEU A 116 -13.08 -24.98 -9.95
N ARG A 117 -12.12 -25.82 -10.33
CA ARG A 117 -11.28 -26.58 -9.39
C ARG A 117 -10.44 -25.66 -8.51
N VAL A 118 -9.74 -24.69 -9.09
CA VAL A 118 -8.89 -23.75 -8.33
C VAL A 118 -9.72 -22.88 -7.41
N CYS A 119 -10.84 -22.35 -7.89
CA CYS A 119 -11.78 -21.58 -7.08
C CYS A 119 -12.32 -22.39 -5.90
N LYS A 120 -12.73 -23.64 -6.13
CA LYS A 120 -13.19 -24.54 -5.07
C LYS A 120 -12.11 -24.79 -4.01
N ASN A 121 -10.89 -25.09 -4.45
CA ASN A 121 -9.77 -25.38 -3.55
C ASN A 121 -9.37 -24.17 -2.68
N ASN A 122 -9.64 -22.95 -3.14
CA ASN A 122 -9.35 -21.70 -2.43
C ASN A 122 -10.61 -21.05 -1.82
N LYS A 123 -11.72 -21.80 -1.71
CA LYS A 123 -12.98 -21.34 -1.10
C LYS A 123 -13.53 -20.03 -1.69
N VAL A 124 -13.32 -19.84 -3.00
CA VAL A 124 -13.83 -18.68 -3.72
C VAL A 124 -15.36 -18.73 -3.79
N PRO A 125 -16.07 -17.67 -3.36
CA PRO A 125 -17.51 -17.59 -3.50
C PRO A 125 -17.88 -17.34 -4.97
N LEU A 126 -18.26 -18.40 -5.68
CA LEU A 126 -18.75 -18.31 -7.06
C LEU A 126 -20.27 -18.09 -7.08
N ALA A 127 -20.73 -17.28 -8.03
CA ALA A 127 -22.16 -17.10 -8.29
C ALA A 127 -22.82 -18.42 -8.71
N ALA A 128 -24.09 -18.61 -8.36
CA ALA A 128 -24.81 -19.86 -8.60
C ALA A 128 -24.90 -20.26 -10.09
N ASP A 129 -24.85 -19.28 -10.99
CA ASP A 129 -24.88 -19.46 -12.45
C ASP A 129 -23.48 -19.65 -13.08
N CYS A 130 -22.42 -19.59 -12.28
CA CYS A 130 -21.04 -19.83 -12.71
C CYS A 130 -20.76 -21.32 -12.91
N ARG A 131 -21.12 -21.84 -14.08
CA ARG A 131 -20.92 -23.24 -14.50
C ARG A 131 -19.95 -23.38 -15.68
N LEU A 132 -19.52 -24.60 -15.97
CA LEU A 132 -18.62 -24.91 -17.09
C LEU A 132 -19.14 -24.31 -18.41
N GLY A 133 -18.28 -23.59 -19.13
CA GLY A 133 -18.61 -22.93 -20.40
C GLY A 133 -19.34 -21.59 -20.29
N SER A 134 -19.83 -21.21 -19.10
CA SER A 134 -20.41 -19.89 -18.84
C SER A 134 -19.42 -18.79 -19.21
N LYS A 135 -19.90 -17.70 -19.81
CA LYS A 135 -19.05 -16.59 -20.23
C LYS A 135 -19.00 -15.53 -19.14
N LEU A 136 -17.81 -15.27 -18.62
CA LEU A 136 -17.57 -14.24 -17.63
C LEU A 136 -17.29 -12.88 -18.28
N THR A 137 -17.59 -11.82 -17.53
CA THR A 137 -17.30 -10.44 -17.88
C THR A 137 -16.49 -9.79 -16.75
N ALA A 138 -15.96 -8.61 -17.04
CA ALA A 138 -15.32 -7.73 -16.07
C ALA A 138 -15.99 -6.37 -16.21
N LEU A 139 -17.07 -6.16 -15.45
CA LEU A 139 -17.74 -4.86 -15.35
C LEU A 139 -16.89 -3.89 -14.51
N LYS A 140 -17.33 -2.64 -14.43
CA LYS A 140 -16.59 -1.57 -13.73
C LYS A 140 -16.29 -1.92 -12.29
N GLU A 141 -17.30 -2.39 -11.59
CA GLU A 141 -17.25 -2.74 -10.17
C GLU A 141 -16.27 -3.89 -9.93
N TYR A 142 -16.26 -4.88 -10.83
CA TYR A 142 -15.29 -5.99 -10.77
C TYR A 142 -13.86 -5.49 -10.97
N PHE A 143 -13.63 -4.58 -11.93
CA PHE A 143 -12.31 -4.02 -12.18
C PHE A 143 -11.81 -3.17 -11.01
N GLU A 144 -12.65 -2.33 -10.43
CA GLU A 144 -12.29 -1.50 -9.27
C GLU A 144 -11.97 -2.35 -8.03
N ALA A 145 -12.73 -3.41 -7.80
CA ALA A 145 -12.42 -4.40 -6.75
C ALA A 145 -11.10 -5.13 -7.03
N SER A 146 -10.89 -5.57 -8.27
CA SER A 146 -9.66 -6.26 -8.70
C SER A 146 -8.42 -5.38 -8.53
N TYR A 147 -8.52 -4.10 -8.91
CA TYR A 147 -7.48 -3.10 -8.70
C TYR A 147 -7.14 -2.94 -7.22
N SER A 148 -8.17 -2.77 -6.38
CA SER A 148 -7.97 -2.58 -4.94
C SER A 148 -7.27 -3.79 -4.30
N ILE A 149 -7.72 -5.01 -4.64
CA ILE A 149 -7.12 -6.25 -4.14
C ILE A 149 -5.66 -6.38 -4.57
N LEU A 150 -5.36 -6.13 -5.85
CA LEU A 150 -3.98 -6.27 -6.35
C LEU A 150 -3.03 -5.23 -5.77
N VAL A 151 -3.47 -3.99 -5.60
CA VAL A 151 -2.64 -2.96 -4.96
C VAL A 151 -2.42 -3.30 -3.50
N GLU A 152 -3.46 -3.68 -2.75
CA GLU A 152 -3.32 -4.08 -1.35
C GLU A 152 -2.31 -5.24 -1.20
N ILE A 153 -2.47 -6.30 -1.99
CA ILE A 153 -1.58 -7.46 -1.95
C ILE A 153 -0.16 -7.11 -2.39
N GLY A 154 -0.02 -6.31 -3.44
CA GLY A 154 1.29 -5.87 -3.93
C GLY A 154 2.06 -5.10 -2.86
N VAL A 155 1.40 -4.13 -2.22
CA VAL A 155 1.98 -3.31 -1.14
C VAL A 155 2.34 -4.17 0.07
N LYS A 156 1.42 -5.06 0.51
CA LYS A 156 1.69 -6.01 1.59
C LYS A 156 2.93 -6.83 1.30
N LEU A 157 2.99 -7.43 0.12
CA LEU A 157 4.08 -8.28 -0.28
C LEU A 157 5.42 -7.52 -0.30
N GLY A 158 5.44 -6.33 -0.87
CA GLY A 158 6.63 -5.48 -0.96
C GLY A 158 7.17 -5.09 0.41
N ILE A 159 6.33 -4.50 1.26
CA ILE A 159 6.76 -4.03 2.59
C ILE A 159 7.12 -5.20 3.51
N VAL A 160 6.33 -6.28 3.54
CA VAL A 160 6.60 -7.43 4.42
C VAL A 160 7.91 -8.11 4.01
N LEU A 161 8.13 -8.33 2.71
CA LEU A 161 9.38 -8.92 2.24
C LEU A 161 10.57 -7.98 2.41
N TRP A 162 10.41 -6.67 2.21
CA TRP A 162 11.48 -5.70 2.47
C TRP A 162 11.91 -5.72 3.94
N ARG A 163 10.95 -5.58 4.88
CA ARG A 163 11.24 -5.69 6.32
C ARG A 163 11.88 -7.04 6.68
N LYS A 164 11.43 -8.13 6.05
CA LYS A 164 12.02 -9.45 6.31
C LYS A 164 13.43 -9.55 5.73
N ALA A 165 13.69 -9.01 4.54
CA ALA A 165 14.97 -9.08 3.82
C ALA A 165 16.06 -8.20 4.44
N ALA A 166 15.70 -6.98 4.82
CA ALA A 166 16.56 -5.97 5.43
C ALA A 166 15.90 -5.40 6.70
N PRO A 167 15.95 -6.10 7.84
CA PRO A 167 15.34 -5.63 9.09
C PRO A 167 15.84 -4.26 9.55
N GLN A 168 17.10 -3.92 9.24
CA GLN A 168 17.70 -2.62 9.52
C GLN A 168 17.07 -1.46 8.72
N GLU A 169 16.36 -1.76 7.63
CA GLU A 169 15.66 -0.79 6.78
C GLU A 169 14.16 -0.69 7.10
N GLN A 170 13.72 -1.29 8.21
CA GLN A 170 12.33 -1.20 8.64
C GLN A 170 11.80 0.25 8.72
N PRO A 171 12.53 1.23 9.28
CA PRO A 171 12.06 2.62 9.30
C PRO A 171 11.78 3.20 7.91
N GLN A 172 12.58 2.85 6.90
CA GLN A 172 12.43 3.30 5.52
C GLN A 172 11.20 2.65 4.86
N ALA A 173 11.00 1.35 5.08
CA ALA A 173 9.80 0.65 4.62
C ALA A 173 8.52 1.23 5.24
N ASP A 174 8.58 1.57 6.52
CA ASP A 174 7.47 2.17 7.27
C ASP A 174 7.16 3.60 6.80
N ALA A 175 8.18 4.41 6.57
CA ALA A 175 8.03 5.74 5.99
C ALA A 175 7.44 5.68 4.56
N HIS A 176 7.89 4.72 3.74
CA HIS A 176 7.34 4.52 2.40
C HIS A 176 5.86 4.11 2.43
N LEU A 177 5.46 3.27 3.39
CA LEU A 177 4.06 2.90 3.60
C LEU A 177 3.19 4.12 3.95
N ILE A 178 3.68 5.02 4.80
CA ILE A 178 2.98 6.27 5.15
C ILE A 178 2.84 7.16 3.91
N ASP A 179 3.92 7.41 3.18
CA ASP A 179 3.89 8.23 1.95
C ASP A 179 2.92 7.66 0.91
N LEU A 180 2.97 6.35 0.67
CA LEU A 180 2.06 5.69 -0.26
C LEU A 180 0.59 5.85 0.15
N THR A 181 0.28 5.63 1.42
CA THR A 181 -1.10 5.74 1.92
C THR A 181 -1.59 7.18 1.91
N LEU A 182 -0.72 8.16 2.16
CA LEU A 182 -1.02 9.58 2.01
C LEU A 182 -1.32 9.95 0.55
N LYS A 183 -0.54 9.46 -0.42
CA LYS A 183 -0.82 9.66 -1.86
C LYS A 183 -2.15 9.08 -2.31
N LEU A 184 -2.51 7.91 -1.78
CA LEU A 184 -3.82 7.29 -2.02
C LEU A 184 -4.94 8.17 -1.46
N ILE A 185 -4.75 8.70 -0.25
CA ILE A 185 -5.64 9.65 0.40
C ILE A 185 -5.80 10.92 -0.44
N GLU A 186 -4.72 11.54 -0.89
CA GLU A 186 -4.72 12.73 -1.76
C GLU A 186 -5.46 12.48 -3.08
N SER A 187 -5.37 11.25 -3.60
CA SER A 187 -6.06 10.80 -4.82
C SER A 187 -7.50 10.31 -4.58
N GLU A 188 -8.06 10.59 -3.39
CA GLU A 188 -9.40 10.20 -2.94
C GLU A 188 -9.66 8.68 -2.95
N LYS A 189 -8.60 7.87 -2.88
CA LYS A 189 -8.67 6.39 -2.80
C LYS A 189 -8.78 5.93 -1.35
N TYR A 190 -9.70 6.52 -0.59
CA TYR A 190 -9.84 6.33 0.85
C TYR A 190 -10.05 4.87 1.25
N SER A 191 -10.90 4.13 0.54
CA SER A 191 -11.16 2.71 0.83
C SER A 191 -9.90 1.84 0.71
N LEU A 192 -9.04 2.13 -0.26
CA LEU A 192 -7.80 1.39 -0.49
C LEU A 192 -6.74 1.76 0.56
N ALA A 193 -6.59 3.04 0.85
CA ALA A 193 -5.71 3.51 1.92
C ALA A 193 -6.10 2.90 3.27
N LYS A 194 -7.40 2.95 3.62
CA LYS A 194 -7.98 2.32 4.83
C LYS A 194 -7.62 0.85 4.92
N MET A 195 -7.88 0.08 3.85
CA MET A 195 -7.62 -1.36 3.78
C MET A 195 -6.14 -1.72 3.99
N ILE A 196 -5.22 -0.93 3.41
CA ILE A 196 -3.78 -1.10 3.59
C ILE A 196 -3.39 -0.77 5.05
N LEU A 197 -3.80 0.38 5.57
CA LEU A 197 -3.47 0.83 6.92
C LEU A 197 -3.98 -0.14 7.99
N GLU A 198 -5.24 -0.59 7.89
CA GLU A 198 -5.83 -1.59 8.79
C GLU A 198 -4.98 -2.86 8.83
N SER A 199 -4.52 -3.31 7.67
CA SER A 199 -3.71 -4.53 7.59
C SER A 199 -2.38 -4.39 8.32
N PHE A 200 -1.72 -3.24 8.20
CA PHE A 200 -0.43 -3.02 8.87
C PHE A 200 -0.53 -2.58 10.34
N LEU A 201 -1.69 -2.10 10.79
CA LEU A 201 -1.96 -1.79 12.18
C LEU A 201 -2.48 -2.99 12.97
N PHE A 202 -3.27 -3.86 12.35
CA PHE A 202 -4.04 -4.89 13.08
C PHE A 202 -3.75 -6.33 12.68
N SER A 203 -3.15 -6.59 11.51
CA SER A 203 -2.94 -7.96 11.01
C SER A 203 -1.46 -8.32 10.84
N ILE A 204 -0.65 -7.37 10.38
CA ILE A 204 0.78 -7.57 10.14
C ILE A 204 1.55 -7.12 11.38
N PRO A 205 2.45 -7.96 11.94
CA PRO A 205 3.26 -7.59 13.09
C PRO A 205 4.02 -6.28 12.91
N ALA A 206 4.02 -5.46 13.95
CA ALA A 206 4.67 -4.16 13.95
C ALA A 206 6.21 -4.27 13.97
N GLY A 207 6.79 -5.37 14.47
CA GLY A 207 8.23 -5.49 14.65
C GLY A 207 8.76 -4.38 15.58
N ASN A 208 9.84 -3.69 15.17
CA ASN A 208 10.43 -2.58 15.92
C ASN A 208 9.89 -1.21 15.46
N ARG A 209 8.62 -1.14 15.03
CA ARG A 209 8.02 0.11 14.54
C ARG A 209 7.97 1.15 15.65
N ASN A 210 8.41 2.36 15.34
CA ASN A 210 8.35 3.50 16.26
C ASN A 210 6.88 3.96 16.48
N GLU A 211 6.58 4.46 17.67
CA GLU A 211 5.30 5.06 18.05
C GLU A 211 4.86 6.18 17.10
N SER A 212 5.76 7.06 16.64
CA SER A 212 5.42 8.12 15.69
C SER A 212 4.89 7.58 14.35
N ILE A 213 5.52 6.53 13.82
CA ILE A 213 5.01 5.86 12.60
C ILE A 213 3.60 5.31 12.86
N SER A 214 3.41 4.68 14.02
CA SER A 214 2.11 4.10 14.39
C SER A 214 1.04 5.18 14.54
N GLY A 215 1.36 6.29 15.21
CA GLY A 215 0.48 7.45 15.36
C GLY A 215 0.07 8.03 14.01
N THR A 216 1.03 8.23 13.10
CA THR A 216 0.73 8.76 11.75
C THR A 216 -0.16 7.81 10.95
N MET A 217 0.09 6.50 11.01
CA MET A 217 -0.78 5.52 10.37
C MET A 217 -2.21 5.53 10.94
N VAL A 218 -2.35 5.71 12.26
CA VAL A 218 -3.66 5.80 12.93
C VAL A 218 -4.40 7.06 12.52
N ILE A 219 -3.73 8.22 12.46
CA ILE A 219 -4.32 9.47 11.97
C ILE A 219 -4.79 9.31 10.52
N ASN A 220 -3.92 8.80 9.63
CA ASN A 220 -4.30 8.57 8.22
C ASN A 220 -5.47 7.59 8.09
N LEU A 221 -5.56 6.59 8.98
CA LEU A 221 -6.66 5.63 8.99
C LEU A 221 -7.97 6.28 9.47
N ALA A 222 -7.93 7.03 10.56
CA ALA A 222 -9.08 7.77 11.08
C ALA A 222 -9.61 8.77 10.05
N GLN A 223 -8.69 9.46 9.39
CA GLN A 223 -8.96 10.37 8.29
C GLN A 223 -9.67 9.67 7.12
N CYS A 224 -9.21 8.47 6.72
CA CYS A 224 -9.92 7.66 5.71
C CYS A 224 -11.35 7.32 6.15
N SER A 225 -11.55 6.89 7.40
CA SER A 225 -12.89 6.59 7.94
C SER A 225 -13.79 7.82 7.87
N LYS A 226 -13.30 8.99 8.29
CA LYS A 226 -14.04 10.26 8.23
C LYS A 226 -14.54 10.57 6.81
N TRP A 227 -13.67 10.49 5.80
CA TRP A 227 -14.06 10.80 4.43
C TRP A 227 -14.93 9.75 3.74
N LEU A 228 -14.95 8.54 4.26
CA LEU A 228 -15.90 7.51 3.85
C LEU A 228 -17.27 7.68 4.52
N GLY A 229 -17.48 8.73 5.34
CA GLY A 229 -18.70 8.96 6.10
C GLY A 229 -18.84 8.03 7.31
N GLN A 230 -17.74 7.41 7.75
CA GLN A 230 -17.68 6.48 8.88
C GLN A 230 -17.19 7.21 10.13
N GLU A 231 -17.92 8.24 10.56
CA GLU A 231 -17.52 9.12 11.67
C GLU A 231 -17.36 8.38 12.98
N GLN A 232 -18.26 7.42 13.26
CA GLN A 232 -18.17 6.62 14.48
C GLN A 232 -16.89 5.78 14.50
N ASP A 233 -16.52 5.15 13.38
CA ASP A 233 -15.28 4.39 13.25
C ASP A 233 -14.04 5.30 13.42
N CYS A 234 -14.10 6.54 12.91
CA CYS A 234 -13.05 7.54 13.13
C CYS A 234 -12.87 7.85 14.62
N HIS A 235 -13.95 8.19 15.31
CA HIS A 235 -13.91 8.54 16.74
C HIS A 235 -13.48 7.37 17.63
N ASP A 236 -14.03 6.18 17.36
CA ASP A 236 -13.70 4.98 18.14
C ASP A 236 -12.25 4.56 17.91
N LEU A 237 -11.72 4.72 16.69
CA LEU A 237 -10.31 4.48 16.42
C LEU A 237 -9.42 5.45 17.20
N LEU A 238 -9.68 6.76 17.16
CA LEU A 238 -8.85 7.75 17.86
C LEU A 238 -8.84 7.52 19.38
N LYS A 239 -9.97 7.11 19.97
CA LYS A 239 -10.05 6.81 21.42
C LYS A 239 -9.28 5.57 21.86
N ARG A 240 -8.95 4.66 20.94
CA ARG A 240 -8.20 3.42 21.26
C ARG A 240 -6.72 3.65 21.49
N PHE A 241 -6.19 4.80 21.09
CA PHE A 241 -4.77 5.14 21.20
C PHE A 241 -4.56 6.20 22.27
N ASP A 242 -3.45 6.08 23.00
CA ASP A 242 -3.01 7.11 23.94
C ASP A 242 -2.20 8.17 23.18
N TRP A 243 -2.64 9.42 23.29
CA TRP A 243 -2.02 10.57 22.63
C TRP A 243 -1.29 11.48 23.61
N SER A 244 -1.31 11.16 24.91
CA SER A 244 -0.81 12.05 25.98
C SER A 244 0.69 12.36 25.88
N ALA A 245 1.49 11.44 25.34
CA ALA A 245 2.92 11.59 25.11
C ALA A 245 3.29 11.89 23.65
N THR A 246 2.30 12.19 22.80
CA THR A 246 2.50 12.40 21.36
C THR A 246 2.77 13.87 21.04
N SER A 247 3.44 14.14 19.92
CA SER A 247 3.78 15.52 19.57
C SER A 247 2.50 16.35 19.26
N PRO A 248 2.50 17.66 19.56
CA PRO A 248 1.42 18.60 19.26
C PRO A 248 0.69 18.42 17.91
N VAL A 249 1.36 17.98 16.84
CA VAL A 249 0.71 17.70 15.54
C VAL A 249 -0.42 16.68 15.64
N TYR A 250 -0.30 15.67 16.50
CA TYR A 250 -1.34 14.67 16.67
C TYR A 250 -2.57 15.25 17.38
N ASN A 251 -2.36 16.13 18.37
CA ASN A 251 -3.46 16.85 19.03
C ASN A 251 -4.22 17.72 18.03
N LEU A 252 -3.50 18.40 17.13
CA LEU A 252 -4.11 19.16 16.04
C LEU A 252 -4.90 18.24 15.09
N ALA A 253 -4.32 17.12 14.69
CA ALA A 253 -4.99 16.15 13.83
C ALA A 253 -6.28 15.62 14.45
N ILE A 254 -6.25 15.26 15.73
CA ILE A 254 -7.42 14.77 16.48
C ILE A 254 -8.50 15.84 16.58
N ALA A 255 -8.14 17.09 16.91
CA ALA A 255 -9.09 18.20 16.98
C ALA A 255 -9.80 18.41 15.63
N VAL A 256 -9.05 18.37 14.53
CA VAL A 256 -9.58 18.51 13.16
C VAL A 256 -10.48 17.33 12.80
N LEU A 257 -10.09 16.10 13.14
CA LEU A 257 -10.88 14.90 12.85
C LEU A 257 -12.16 14.82 13.69
N ASN A 258 -12.20 15.45 14.85
CA ASN A 258 -13.41 15.56 15.69
C ASN A 258 -14.26 16.82 15.39
N ASP A 259 -13.92 17.61 14.37
CA ASP A 259 -14.56 18.89 14.05
C ASP A 259 -14.51 19.93 15.19
N ASP A 260 -13.57 19.78 16.13
CA ASP A 260 -13.27 20.81 17.14
C ASP A 260 -12.39 21.89 16.51
N PHE A 261 -13.01 22.70 15.64
CA PHE A 261 -12.32 23.75 14.89
C PHE A 261 -11.85 24.91 15.77
N THR A 262 -12.48 25.11 16.93
CA THR A 262 -12.02 26.08 17.93
C THR A 262 -10.66 25.68 18.50
N THR A 263 -10.51 24.41 18.91
CA THR A 263 -9.22 23.89 19.39
C THR A 263 -8.22 23.79 18.24
N SER A 264 -8.65 23.35 17.05
CA SER A 264 -7.81 23.26 15.86
C SER A 264 -7.15 24.60 15.52
N GLN A 265 -7.91 25.70 15.55
CA GLN A 265 -7.39 27.05 15.32
C GLN A 265 -6.29 27.43 16.33
N LYS A 266 -6.53 27.18 17.63
CA LYS A 266 -5.56 27.49 18.69
C LYS A 266 -4.27 26.69 18.51
N LEU A 267 -4.38 25.39 18.24
CA LEU A 267 -3.24 24.51 18.04
C LEU A 267 -2.47 24.85 16.76
N MET A 268 -3.16 25.29 15.71
CA MET A 268 -2.52 25.67 14.46
C MET A 268 -1.74 26.99 14.56
N ARG A 269 -2.06 27.88 15.52
CA ARG A 269 -1.23 29.07 15.80
C ARG A 269 0.13 28.75 16.39
N ILE A 270 0.27 27.61 17.08
CA ILE A 270 1.51 27.19 17.75
C ILE A 270 2.27 26.10 16.99
N ALA A 271 1.62 25.45 16.02
CA ALA A 271 2.20 24.36 15.24
C ALA A 271 3.42 24.74 14.37
N PRO A 272 3.48 25.93 13.73
CA PRO A 272 4.64 26.33 12.92
C PRO A 272 5.94 26.40 13.73
N ASP A 273 5.86 26.83 14.99
CA ASP A 273 7.03 26.99 15.86
C ASP A 273 7.48 25.68 16.54
N ALA A 274 6.59 24.68 16.62
CA ALA A 274 6.83 23.45 17.35
C ALA A 274 7.28 22.27 16.47
N GLU A 275 6.78 22.16 15.23
CA GLU A 275 6.91 20.92 14.44
C GLU A 275 7.10 21.12 12.92
N ASN A 276 7.48 22.32 12.45
CA ASN A 276 7.71 22.60 11.03
C ASN A 276 6.51 22.29 10.12
N ILE A 277 5.27 22.43 10.58
CA ILE A 277 4.12 22.49 9.66
C ILE A 277 4.19 23.85 8.98
N ASP A 278 4.57 23.86 7.71
CA ASP A 278 4.63 25.10 6.97
C ASP A 278 3.23 25.51 6.45
N LYS A 279 3.11 26.75 5.98
CA LYS A 279 1.83 27.26 5.45
C LYS A 279 1.28 26.41 4.29
N ARG A 280 2.15 25.82 3.46
CA ARG A 280 1.75 24.98 2.34
C ARG A 280 1.15 23.67 2.84
N ASP A 281 1.68 23.10 3.92
CA ASP A 281 1.11 21.89 4.54
C ASP A 281 -0.32 22.14 5.03
N ILE A 282 -0.60 23.31 5.61
CA ILE A 282 -1.95 23.70 6.04
C ILE A 282 -2.91 23.80 4.83
N GLU A 283 -2.43 24.37 3.73
CA GLU A 283 -3.22 24.59 2.52
C GLU A 283 -3.43 23.31 1.71
N SER A 284 -2.46 22.39 1.70
CA SER A 284 -2.47 21.21 0.83
C SER A 284 -2.87 19.92 1.55
N TRP A 285 -2.46 19.71 2.80
CA TRP A 285 -2.62 18.41 3.48
C TRP A 285 -4.11 18.07 3.52
N PRO A 286 -4.53 16.92 2.96
CA PRO A 286 -5.93 16.51 2.98
C PRO A 286 -6.61 16.59 4.36
N LEU A 287 -5.87 16.41 5.45
CA LEU A 287 -6.38 16.41 6.83
C LEU A 287 -7.22 17.64 7.15
N PHE A 288 -6.79 18.81 6.69
CA PHE A 288 -7.46 20.07 6.97
C PHE A 288 -8.60 20.38 5.98
N ARG A 289 -9.01 19.44 5.11
CA ARG A 289 -10.05 19.66 4.07
C ARG A 289 -11.33 20.28 4.63
N GLU A 290 -11.85 19.77 5.75
CA GLU A 290 -13.08 20.30 6.36
C GLU A 290 -12.79 21.53 7.21
N PHE A 291 -11.68 21.55 7.95
CA PHE A 291 -11.26 22.73 8.71
C PHE A 291 -11.10 23.97 7.82
N ARG A 292 -10.56 23.82 6.60
CA ARG A 292 -10.42 24.90 5.61
C ARG A 292 -11.75 25.53 5.16
N LYS A 293 -12.89 24.89 5.43
CA LYS A 293 -14.23 25.43 5.14
C LYS A 293 -14.86 26.15 6.34
N SER A 294 -14.21 26.12 7.50
CA SER A 294 -14.70 26.68 8.75
C SER A 294 -14.44 28.19 8.86
N ARG A 295 -15.18 28.87 9.75
CA ARG A 295 -14.96 30.31 10.02
C ARG A 295 -13.66 30.53 10.78
N GLU A 296 -13.29 29.56 11.60
CA GLU A 296 -12.08 29.51 12.41
C GLU A 296 -10.82 29.54 11.51
N TYR A 297 -10.86 28.81 10.40
CA TYR A 297 -9.78 28.86 9.40
C TYR A 297 -9.71 30.20 8.67
N GLU A 298 -10.85 30.78 8.27
CA GLU A 298 -10.87 32.09 7.63
C GLU A 298 -10.29 33.19 8.54
N ALA A 299 -10.63 33.15 9.84
CA ALA A 299 -10.05 34.05 10.83
C ALA A 299 -8.52 33.85 10.96
N LEU A 300 -8.06 32.59 11.04
CA LEU A 300 -6.63 32.26 11.11
C LEU A 300 -5.87 32.76 9.85
N LYS A 301 -6.46 32.59 8.68
CA LYS A 301 -5.88 33.03 7.41
C LYS A 301 -5.75 34.56 7.35
N ALA A 302 -6.75 35.30 7.84
CA ALA A 302 -6.70 36.75 7.91
C ALA A 302 -5.58 37.25 8.84
N GLU A 303 -5.38 36.59 9.99
CA GLU A 303 -4.27 36.88 10.92
C GLU A 303 -2.91 36.69 10.25
N ILE A 304 -2.67 35.51 9.65
CA ILE A 304 -1.39 35.19 8.99
C ILE A 304 -1.06 36.16 7.84
N MET A 305 -2.07 36.60 7.08
CA MET A 305 -1.88 37.57 5.98
C MET A 305 -1.52 38.98 6.49
N GLN A 306 -2.03 39.37 7.66
CA GLN A 306 -1.69 40.66 8.28
C GLN A 306 -0.25 40.68 8.79
N ASP A 307 0.22 39.60 9.44
CA ASP A 307 1.61 39.49 9.92
C ASP A 307 2.62 39.51 8.77
N THR A 308 2.32 38.81 7.66
CA THR A 308 3.20 38.83 6.46
C THR A 308 3.31 40.24 5.87
N SER A 309 2.21 40.99 5.88
CA SER A 309 2.15 42.36 5.35
C SER A 309 2.85 43.39 6.26
N GLN A 310 2.89 43.15 7.57
CA GLN A 310 3.65 43.98 8.52
C GLN A 310 5.15 43.69 8.46
N SER A 311 5.55 42.41 8.37
CA SER A 311 6.95 42.00 8.20
C SER A 311 7.59 42.58 6.92
N PHE A 312 6.86 42.65 5.81
CA PHE A 312 7.32 43.31 4.58
C PHE A 312 7.50 44.83 4.71
N LYS A 313 6.70 45.49 5.56
CA LYS A 313 6.85 46.93 5.82
C LYS A 313 8.05 47.23 6.72
N GLU A 314 8.45 46.29 7.57
CA GLU A 314 9.58 46.45 8.48
C GLU A 314 10.94 46.09 7.85
N THR A 315 10.98 45.25 6.82
CA THR A 315 12.22 44.76 6.20
C THR A 315 12.74 45.59 5.02
N GLY A 316 11.99 46.60 4.55
CA GLY A 316 12.55 47.74 3.81
C GLY A 316 13.38 47.45 2.55
N LEU A 317 13.04 46.45 1.74
CA LEU A 317 13.65 46.26 0.41
C LEU A 317 12.68 46.74 -0.69
N PRO A 318 13.00 47.86 -1.39
CA PRO A 318 12.18 48.35 -2.49
C PRO A 318 12.37 47.52 -3.77
N ALA A 319 11.32 47.55 -4.60
CA ALA A 319 11.14 46.86 -5.87
C ALA A 319 12.23 47.14 -6.93
#